data_AF-Q8TJE0-F1
#
_entry.id   AF-Q8TJE0-F1
#
_cell.length_a   1.000
_cell.length_b   1.000
_cell.length_c   1.000
_cell.angle_alpha   90.00
_cell.angle_beta   90.00
_cell.angle_gamma   90.00
#
_symmetry.space_group_name_H-M   'P 1'
#
loop_
_entity.id
_entity.type
_entity.pdbx_description
1 polymer ?
#
loop_
_entity_poly.entity_id
_entity_poly.type
_entity_poly.pdbx_seq_one_letter_code
_entity_poly.pdbx_strand_id
1 'polypeptide(L)'
;MPLLRAKISGLIQMYVKTICPVCRNPAFHQIALLLETSSQDPDSAAKYAMENIEVRESVAAEDFVRDVLCTIREYLHDGITTRELCRILKKYYGIATSCCCDLVQRIKIELDMYSPDRRHLYFVSP
;
A
#
# COMPACT_ATOMS: atom_id res chain seq x y z
N MET A 1 2.36 33.43 -28.57
CA MET A 1 2.90 32.06 -28.55
C MET A 1 2.24 31.31 -27.40
N PRO A 2 1.57 30.16 -27.61
CA PRO A 2 1.04 29.38 -26.50
C PRO A 2 2.15 28.48 -25.93
N LEU A 3 2.41 28.64 -24.63
CA LEU A 3 3.29 27.78 -23.85
C LEU A 3 2.68 26.37 -23.77
N LEU A 4 3.46 25.36 -24.16
CA LEU A 4 3.10 23.94 -24.04
C LEU A 4 2.79 23.62 -22.56
N ARG A 5 1.51 23.33 -22.27
CA ARG A 5 1.10 22.76 -20.97
C ARG A 5 1.58 21.31 -20.95
N ALA A 6 2.65 21.04 -20.20
CA ALA A 6 3.01 19.66 -19.88
C ALA A 6 1.97 19.12 -18.88
N LYS A 7 1.09 18.25 -19.36
CA LYS A 7 0.15 17.52 -18.50
C LYS A 7 0.86 16.26 -18.02
N ILE A 8 1.31 16.23 -16.77
CA ILE A 8 1.86 15.01 -16.18
C ILE A 8 0.69 14.33 -15.47
N SER A 9 0.23 13.22 -16.04
CA SER A 9 -0.76 12.34 -15.42
C SER A 9 -0.03 11.21 -14.69
N GLY A 10 -0.02 11.28 -13.36
CA GLY A 10 0.54 10.22 -12.51
C GLY A 10 -0.58 9.45 -11.82
N LEU A 11 -0.60 8.12 -11.97
CA LEU A 11 -1.48 7.26 -11.17
C LEU A 11 -0.75 6.89 -9.88
N ILE A 12 -1.26 7.34 -8.74
CA ILE A 12 -0.80 6.91 -7.42
C ILE A 12 -1.82 5.92 -6.87
N GLN A 13 -1.37 4.71 -6.58
CA GLN A 13 -2.16 3.77 -5.79
C GLN A 13 -1.83 3.95 -4.31
N MET A 14 -2.86 4.02 -3.48
CA MET A 14 -2.73 4.15 -2.03
C MET A 14 -3.76 3.25 -1.36
N TYR A 15 -3.44 2.73 -0.18
CA TYR A 15 -4.38 1.95 0.62
C TYR A 15 -4.70 2.67 1.93
N VAL A 16 -5.99 2.71 2.28
CA VAL A 16 -6.47 3.29 3.53
C VAL A 16 -7.20 2.24 4.35
N LYS A 17 -6.78 2.09 5.61
CA LYS A 17 -7.47 1.26 6.60
C LYS A 17 -8.57 2.08 7.26
N THR A 18 -9.80 1.57 7.25
CA THR A 18 -10.93 2.12 8.00
C THR A 18 -11.51 1.07 8.93
N ILE A 19 -12.41 1.49 9.82
CA ILE A 19 -13.25 0.59 10.61
C ILE A 19 -14.61 0.53 9.93
N CYS A 20 -15.11 -0.66 9.59
CA CYS A 20 -16.47 -0.81 9.06
C CYS A 20 -17.50 -0.33 10.11
N PRO A 21 -18.39 0.61 9.79
CA PRO A 21 -19.37 1.13 10.76
C PRO A 21 -20.41 0.09 11.17
N VAL A 22 -20.63 -0.94 10.34
CA VAL A 22 -21.63 -2.00 10.57
C VAL A 22 -21.06 -3.12 11.45
N CYS A 23 -19.91 -3.70 11.09
CA CYS A 23 -19.37 -4.88 11.77
C CYS A 23 -18.13 -4.61 12.63
N ARG A 24 -17.64 -3.35 12.69
CA ARG A 24 -16.44 -2.92 13.43
C ARG A 24 -15.12 -3.59 13.03
N ASN A 25 -15.13 -4.48 12.05
CA ASN A 25 -13.91 -5.08 11.52
C ASN A 25 -13.10 -4.05 10.69
N PRO A 26 -11.77 -4.21 10.63
CA PRO A 26 -10.94 -3.44 9.72
C PRO A 26 -11.35 -3.67 8.26
N ALA A 27 -11.50 -2.60 7.50
CA ALA A 27 -11.68 -2.64 6.05
C ALA A 27 -10.52 -1.90 5.37
N PHE A 28 -10.08 -2.38 4.21
CA PHE A 28 -9.01 -1.76 3.45
C PHE A 28 -9.56 -1.26 2.11
N HIS A 29 -9.26 -0.02 1.80
CA HIS A 29 -9.72 0.62 0.57
C HIS A 29 -8.53 0.85 -0.34
N GLN A 30 -8.59 0.32 -1.56
CA GLN A 30 -7.67 0.70 -2.62
C GLN A 30 -8.14 2.02 -3.21
N ILE A 31 -7.31 3.04 -3.06
CA ILE A 31 -7.56 4.37 -3.60
C ILE A 31 -6.60 4.57 -4.77
N ALA A 32 -7.14 4.63 -5.98
CA ALA A 32 -6.40 5.06 -7.16
C ALA A 32 -6.57 6.58 -7.32
N LEU A 33 -5.48 7.31 -7.16
CA LEU A 33 -5.43 8.76 -7.33
C LEU A 33 -4.82 9.07 -8.69
N LEU A 34 -5.59 9.69 -9.57
CA LEU A 34 -5.06 10.29 -10.79
C LEU A 34 -4.66 11.73 -10.47
N LEU A 35 -3.36 12.01 -10.38
CA LEU A 35 -2.89 13.39 -10.36
C LEU A 35 -2.84 13.91 -11.79
N GLU A 36 -3.68 14.88 -12.09
CA GLU A 36 -3.49 15.75 -13.24
C GLU A 36 -2.79 17.03 -12.78
N THR A 37 -1.49 17.15 -13.05
CA THR A 37 -0.80 18.42 -12.82
C THR A 37 -0.87 19.28 -14.09
N SER A 38 -1.26 20.54 -13.91
CA SER A 38 -1.00 21.60 -14.86
C SER A 38 -0.13 22.64 -14.16
N SER A 39 1.17 22.40 -14.06
CA SER A 39 2.08 23.41 -13.48
C SER A 39 2.66 24.31 -14.57
N GLN A 40 2.75 25.61 -14.26
CA GLN A 40 3.58 26.58 -14.98
C GLN A 40 4.95 26.79 -14.31
N ASP A 41 5.22 26.13 -13.17
CA ASP A 41 6.41 26.39 -12.36
C ASP A 41 6.99 25.08 -11.76
N PRO A 42 8.25 24.72 -12.05
CA PRO A 42 8.86 23.45 -11.67
C PRO A 42 9.42 23.39 -10.24
N ASP A 43 9.48 24.50 -9.47
CA ASP A 43 10.33 24.57 -8.26
C ASP A 43 9.59 24.75 -6.92
N SER A 44 8.25 24.70 -6.90
CA SER A 44 7.50 24.72 -5.64
C SER A 44 7.16 23.30 -5.16
N ALA A 45 7.53 22.97 -3.92
CA ALA A 45 6.98 21.82 -3.21
C ALA A 45 5.48 22.06 -2.99
N ALA A 46 4.67 21.77 -4.01
CA ALA A 46 3.26 22.06 -4.03
C ALA A 46 2.53 21.24 -2.96
N LYS A 47 1.87 21.92 -2.03
CA LYS A 47 0.86 21.31 -1.16
C LYS A 47 -0.42 21.15 -1.98
N TYR A 48 -0.76 19.91 -2.32
CA TYR A 48 -2.00 19.60 -3.02
C TYR A 48 -3.12 19.41 -1.99
N ALA A 49 -4.17 20.23 -2.08
CA ALA A 49 -5.43 19.96 -1.38
C ALA A 49 -6.26 19.05 -2.29
N MET A 50 -6.63 17.87 -1.78
CA MET A 50 -7.51 16.95 -2.49
C MET A 50 -8.92 17.10 -1.94
N GLU A 51 -9.84 17.51 -2.79
CA GLU A 51 -11.27 17.61 -2.48
C GLU A 51 -12.03 16.55 -3.29
N ASN A 52 -13.13 16.02 -2.74
CA ASN A 52 -14.04 15.06 -3.40
C ASN A 52 -13.44 13.65 -3.68
N ILE A 53 -12.77 13.05 -2.69
CA ILE A 53 -12.32 11.65 -2.79
C ILE A 53 -13.54 10.72 -2.66
N GLU A 54 -13.91 10.03 -3.75
CA GLU A 54 -14.95 9.01 -3.79
C GLU A 54 -14.30 7.61 -3.81
N VAL A 55 -14.54 6.81 -2.77
CA VAL A 55 -14.15 5.40 -2.77
C VAL A 55 -15.24 4.60 -3.45
N ARG A 56 -14.97 4.10 -4.66
CA ARG A 56 -15.96 3.38 -5.48
C ARG A 56 -16.10 1.91 -5.11
N GLU A 57 -14.98 1.28 -4.75
CA GLU A 57 -14.92 -0.14 -4.45
C GLU A 57 -13.98 -0.36 -3.26
N SER A 58 -14.39 -1.24 -2.35
CA SER A 58 -13.62 -1.64 -1.18
C SER A 58 -13.43 -3.14 -1.19
N VAL A 59 -12.23 -3.60 -0.86
CA VAL A 59 -11.95 -5.02 -0.69
C VAL A 59 -11.98 -5.37 0.79
N ALA A 60 -12.46 -6.57 1.12
CA ALA A 60 -12.33 -7.08 2.47
C ALA A 60 -10.84 -7.20 2.83
N ALA A 61 -10.52 -7.05 4.11
CA ALA A 61 -9.14 -7.18 4.58
C ALA A 61 -8.54 -8.54 4.21
N GLU A 62 -9.37 -9.58 4.28
CA GLU A 62 -9.03 -10.95 3.97
C GLU A 62 -8.70 -11.13 2.48
N ASP A 63 -9.55 -10.62 1.59
CA ASP A 63 -9.34 -10.73 0.13
C ASP A 63 -8.13 -9.91 -0.33
N PHE A 64 -7.94 -8.71 0.22
CA PHE A 64 -6.75 -7.91 -0.02
C PHE A 64 -5.47 -8.65 0.38
N VAL A 65 -5.49 -9.25 1.56
CA VAL A 65 -4.35 -10.03 2.05
C VAL A 65 -4.11 -11.21 1.13
N ARG A 66 -5.14 -11.93 0.66
CA ARG A 66 -4.97 -13.03 -0.31
C ARG A 66 -4.35 -12.56 -1.63
N ASP A 67 -4.80 -11.46 -2.19
CA ASP A 67 -4.25 -10.92 -3.45
C ASP A 67 -2.80 -10.45 -3.29
N VAL A 68 -2.51 -9.73 -2.21
CA VAL A 68 -1.14 -9.34 -1.85
C VAL A 68 -0.29 -10.58 -1.61
N LEU A 69 -0.81 -11.60 -0.90
CA LEU A 69 -0.08 -12.84 -0.60
C LEU A 69 0.25 -13.64 -1.86
N CYS A 70 -0.67 -13.74 -2.80
CA CYS A 70 -0.45 -14.44 -4.07
C CYS A 70 0.69 -13.80 -4.87
N THR A 71 0.74 -12.47 -4.89
CA THR A 71 1.71 -11.71 -5.67
C THR A 71 3.02 -11.47 -4.92
N ILE A 72 3.01 -11.37 -3.59
CA ILE A 72 4.22 -11.10 -2.81
C ILE A 72 5.11 -12.33 -2.64
N ARG A 73 4.54 -13.54 -2.74
CA ARG A 73 5.25 -14.82 -2.57
C ARG A 73 6.52 -14.91 -3.41
N GLU A 74 6.55 -14.33 -4.61
CA GLU A 74 7.73 -14.32 -5.48
C GLU A 74 8.89 -13.45 -4.96
N TYR A 75 8.60 -12.49 -4.08
CA TYR A 75 9.60 -11.63 -3.43
C TYR A 75 10.01 -12.13 -2.04
N LEU A 76 9.26 -13.07 -1.47
CA LEU A 76 9.53 -13.60 -0.14
C LEU A 76 10.62 -14.68 -0.21
N HIS A 77 11.54 -14.60 0.74
CA HIS A 77 12.60 -15.56 0.93
C HIS A 77 12.87 -15.70 2.43
N ASP A 78 13.42 -16.84 2.82
CA ASP A 78 13.73 -17.10 4.21
C ASP A 78 14.78 -16.09 4.74
N GLY A 79 14.50 -15.48 5.88
CA GLY A 79 15.31 -14.39 6.43
C GLY A 79 15.02 -13.00 5.87
N ILE A 80 13.97 -12.80 5.08
CA ILE A 80 13.58 -11.45 4.61
C ILE A 80 13.36 -10.49 5.79
N THR A 81 13.84 -9.25 5.68
CA THR A 81 13.64 -8.26 6.75
C THR A 81 12.25 -7.64 6.72
N THR A 82 11.70 -7.30 7.88
CA THR A 82 10.44 -6.54 7.99
C THR A 82 10.50 -5.21 7.24
N ARG A 83 11.67 -4.57 7.22
CA ARG A 83 11.92 -3.33 6.48
C ARG A 83 11.86 -3.55 4.96
N GLU A 84 12.45 -4.62 4.48
CA GLU A 84 12.44 -4.97 3.06
C GLU A 84 11.04 -5.35 2.59
N LEU A 85 10.33 -6.15 3.39
CA LEU A 85 8.93 -6.46 3.18
C LEU A 85 8.08 -5.18 3.11
N CYS A 86 8.28 -4.24 4.04
CA CYS A 86 7.60 -2.94 3.97
C CYS A 86 7.97 -2.12 2.74
N ARG A 87 9.20 -2.22 2.25
CA ARG A 87 9.62 -1.55 1.02
C ARG A 87 8.90 -2.13 -0.20
N ILE A 88 8.75 -3.45 -0.27
CA ILE A 88 8.01 -4.16 -1.33
C ILE A 88 6.55 -3.73 -1.31
N LEU A 89 5.91 -3.81 -0.13
CA LEU A 89 4.51 -3.39 0.08
C LEU A 89 4.28 -1.93 -0.34
N LYS A 90 5.19 -1.02 0.00
CA LYS A 90 5.10 0.39 -0.41
C LYS A 90 5.36 0.59 -1.90
N LYS A 91 6.35 -0.09 -2.47
CA LYS A 91 6.79 0.13 -3.86
C LYS A 91 5.79 -0.41 -4.87
N TYR A 92 5.30 -1.63 -4.64
CA TYR A 92 4.44 -2.32 -5.62
C TYR A 92 2.97 -2.14 -5.35
N TYR A 93 2.58 -1.90 -4.10
CA TYR A 93 1.19 -1.76 -3.70
C TYR A 93 0.89 -0.40 -3.09
N GLY A 94 1.82 0.57 -3.07
CA GLY A 94 1.50 1.91 -2.56
C GLY A 94 0.97 1.94 -1.11
N ILE A 95 1.28 0.92 -0.31
CA ILE A 95 0.80 0.82 1.07
C ILE A 95 1.44 1.94 1.91
N ALA A 96 0.60 2.69 2.61
CA ALA A 96 1.04 3.73 3.53
C ALA A 96 1.86 3.12 4.68
N THR A 97 2.91 3.81 5.11
CA THR A 97 3.79 3.34 6.19
C THR A 97 3.03 3.00 7.48
N SER A 98 1.97 3.77 7.79
CA SER A 98 1.10 3.54 8.95
C SER A 98 0.33 2.20 8.88
N CYS A 99 0.07 1.68 7.69
CA CYS A 99 -0.63 0.41 7.48
C CYS A 99 0.35 -0.78 7.35
N CYS A 100 1.66 -0.51 7.16
CA CYS A 100 2.61 -1.56 6.84
C CYS A 100 2.79 -2.57 7.98
N CYS A 101 2.88 -2.09 9.23
CA CYS A 101 3.07 -2.97 10.39
C CYS A 101 1.94 -4.00 10.54
N ASP A 102 0.68 -3.56 10.38
CA ASP A 102 -0.49 -4.44 10.49
C ASP A 102 -0.49 -5.51 9.40
N LEU A 103 -0.16 -5.12 8.17
CA LEU A 103 -0.09 -6.03 7.03
C LEU A 103 1.05 -7.03 7.16
N VAL A 104 2.22 -6.60 7.64
CA VAL A 104 3.33 -7.51 7.94
C VAL A 104 2.92 -8.55 8.98
N GLN A 105 2.20 -8.17 10.04
CA GLN A 105 1.72 -9.15 11.03
C GLN A 105 0.71 -10.12 10.42
N ARG A 106 -0.21 -9.64 9.57
CA ARG A 106 -1.17 -10.51 8.88
C ARG A 106 -0.45 -11.50 7.95
N ILE A 107 0.50 -11.03 7.16
CA ILE A 107 1.32 -11.86 6.26
C ILE A 107 2.05 -12.95 7.04
N LYS A 108 2.64 -12.60 8.19
CA LYS A 108 3.31 -13.59 9.04
C LYS A 108 2.39 -14.71 9.49
N ILE A 109 1.16 -14.39 9.87
CA ILE A 109 0.18 -15.39 10.31
C ILE A 109 -0.25 -16.27 9.13
N GLU A 110 -0.58 -15.67 7.99
CA GLU A 110 -1.11 -16.38 6.82
C GLU A 110 -0.06 -17.26 6.11
N LEU A 111 1.22 -16.92 6.22
CA LEU A 111 2.32 -17.68 5.62
C LEU A 111 3.09 -18.54 6.62
N ASP A 112 2.58 -18.64 7.85
CA ASP A 112 3.22 -19.37 8.95
C ASP A 112 4.70 -18.98 9.10
N MET A 113 4.94 -17.69 9.31
CA MET A 113 6.27 -17.12 9.50
C MET A 113 6.48 -16.66 10.94
N TYR A 114 7.70 -16.83 11.43
CA TYR A 114 8.12 -16.36 12.74
C TYR A 114 9.24 -15.32 12.65
N SER A 115 9.45 -14.57 13.74
CA SER A 115 10.48 -13.53 13.81
C SER A 115 11.15 -13.55 15.18
N PRO A 116 12.29 -14.24 15.33
CA PRO A 116 12.95 -14.39 16.63
C PRO A 116 13.56 -13.08 17.13
N ASP A 117 14.03 -12.24 16.22
CA ASP A 117 14.75 -11.00 16.51
C ASP A 117 13.94 -9.73 16.20
N ARG A 118 12.67 -9.89 15.83
CA ARG A 118 11.74 -8.83 15.38
C ARG A 118 12.20 -8.07 14.13
N ARG A 119 13.22 -8.56 13.42
CA ARG A 119 13.80 -7.90 12.24
C ARG A 119 13.70 -8.79 11.01
N HIS A 120 14.01 -10.07 11.15
CA HIS A 120 13.97 -11.04 10.06
C HIS A 120 12.75 -11.95 10.22
N LEU A 121 12.19 -12.35 9.08
CA LEU A 121 11.05 -13.24 8.99
C LEU A 121 11.51 -14.55 8.38
N TYR A 122 11.15 -15.65 9.03
CA TYR A 122 11.52 -17.00 8.63
C TYR A 122 10.26 -17.83 8.44
N PHE A 123 10.27 -18.71 7.44
CA PHE A 123 9.19 -19.67 7.26
C PHE A 123 9.29 -20.78 8.31
N VAL A 124 8.16 -21.22 8.85
CA VAL A 124 8.11 -22.46 9.62
C VAL A 124 8.29 -23.61 8.62
N SER A 125 9.41 -24.34 8.72
CA SER A 125 9.58 -25.59 7.96
C SER A 125 8.54 -26.62 8.42
N PRO A 126 7.95 -27.39 7.49
CA PRO A 126 7.10 -28.53 7.82
C PRO A 126 7.83 -29.59 8.66
#